data_AF-A0A6P3W6I8-F1
#
_entry.id   AF-A0A6P3W6I8-F1
#
_cell.length_a   1.000
_cell.length_b   1.000
_cell.length_c   1.000
_cell.angle_alpha   90.00
_cell.angle_beta   90.00
_cell.angle_gamma   90.00
#
_symmetry.space_group_name_H-M   'P 1'
#
loop_
_entity.id
_entity.type
_entity.pdbx_description
1 polymer ?
#
loop_
_entity_poly.entity_id
_entity_poly.type
_entity_poly.pdbx_seq_one_letter_code
_entity_poly.pdbx_strand_id
1 'polypeptide(L)'
;MGCVQSKKKSKSRVDDKKKSEANNSTQGGCAKVPLAELGGGVEQQLEQYEKQLKVLHALLAAPGGPERDTLFKSHQNGPLCKVVHNIAAKVKSETAAELSAAHQEEIRKTTEEYQSRTEETKRLHREEKVALNATHKAIENTLKEKMEELLVDLKVFHELRQRVEKSMLKRNLQRNIETHGSPGEFWEQEQESLLIVIEMKTERVQELGSKLLQMDTLVEKNHSLEDQVVHGLQQNEDLRVRIENYQSLIQQLSKDQHSLQEALERQSSEAQRLQQEKEELLFKLLHRDSCSSTSSFHLPPILSEVSPS
;
A
#
# COMPACT_ATOMS: atom_id res chain seq x y z
N MET A 1 13.25 -2.10 1.97
CA MET A 1 11.81 -2.02 2.34
C MET A 1 11.27 -3.43 2.37
N GLY A 2 11.11 -4.04 3.56
CA GLY A 2 10.66 -5.42 3.69
C GLY A 2 9.97 -5.64 5.02
N CYS A 3 8.71 -5.23 5.10
CA CYS A 3 7.84 -5.50 6.25
C CYS A 3 7.31 -6.94 6.18
N VAL A 4 7.67 -7.76 7.17
CA VAL A 4 7.04 -9.05 7.44
C VAL A 4 6.05 -8.83 8.58
N GLN A 5 4.75 -8.93 8.29
CA GLN A 5 3.70 -8.99 9.30
C GLN A 5 3.55 -10.42 9.81
N SER A 6 3.55 -10.61 11.13
CA SER A 6 2.96 -11.80 11.73
C SER A 6 2.67 -11.64 13.23
N LYS A 7 1.43 -12.01 13.55
CA LYS A 7 0.91 -12.60 14.80
C LYS A 7 0.36 -11.67 15.90
N LYS A 8 -0.99 -11.67 15.90
CA LYS A 8 -1.90 -11.45 17.03
C LYS A 8 -1.56 -12.32 18.25
N LYS A 9 -1.58 -11.71 19.44
CA LYS A 9 -2.11 -12.32 20.67
C LYS A 9 -2.38 -11.21 21.70
N SER A 10 -3.63 -10.96 22.03
CA SER A 10 -3.99 -10.30 23.29
C SER A 10 -5.23 -10.96 23.86
N LYS A 11 -5.11 -11.29 25.15
CA LYS A 11 -6.05 -12.00 26.00
C LYS A 11 -6.49 -10.97 27.02
N SER A 12 -7.76 -10.58 27.03
CA SER A 12 -8.33 -9.80 28.12
C SER A 12 -9.56 -10.52 28.67
N ARG A 13 -9.51 -10.77 29.98
CA ARG A 13 -10.64 -11.10 30.84
C ARG A 13 -11.26 -9.78 31.27
N VAL A 14 -12.59 -9.67 31.26
CA VAL A 14 -13.34 -8.72 32.09
C VAL A 14 -14.60 -9.42 32.58
N ASP A 15 -14.77 -9.43 33.90
CA ASP A 15 -15.94 -9.84 34.67
C ASP A 15 -17.15 -8.96 34.33
N ASP A 16 -18.36 -9.53 34.36
CA ASP A 16 -19.56 -8.72 34.58
C ASP A 16 -20.57 -9.43 35.47
N LYS A 17 -20.99 -8.70 36.49
CA LYS A 17 -21.79 -9.12 37.64
C LYS A 17 -23.09 -8.31 37.55
N LYS A 18 -24.23 -8.94 37.28
CA LYS A 18 -25.53 -8.26 37.33
C LYS A 18 -26.48 -8.94 38.32
N LYS A 19 -26.73 -8.21 39.41
CA LYS A 19 -27.95 -8.30 40.23
C LYS A 19 -29.04 -7.46 39.55
N SER A 20 -30.28 -7.91 39.58
CA SER A 20 -31.40 -7.02 39.94
C SER A 20 -32.55 -7.81 40.54
N GLU A 21 -33.05 -7.30 41.66
CA GLU A 21 -34.25 -7.71 42.39
C GLU A 21 -35.50 -7.09 41.77
N ALA A 22 -36.67 -7.68 42.05
CA ALA A 22 -37.91 -6.94 42.32
C ALA A 22 -38.95 -7.83 43.05
N ASN A 23 -39.05 -7.60 44.36
CA ASN A 23 -40.24 -7.50 45.24
C ASN A 23 -41.62 -7.32 44.53
N ASN A 24 -42.80 -7.64 45.07
CA ASN A 24 -43.35 -7.58 46.44
C ASN A 24 -44.76 -8.23 46.46
N SER A 25 -45.22 -8.79 47.59
CA SER A 25 -46.47 -8.36 48.24
C SER A 25 -46.69 -9.01 49.62
N THR A 26 -46.73 -8.13 50.62
CA THR A 26 -47.41 -8.13 51.94
C THR A 26 -48.87 -8.66 51.85
N GLN A 27 -49.64 -9.09 52.87
CA GLN A 27 -49.71 -8.88 54.33
C GLN A 27 -50.83 -9.79 54.90
N GLY A 28 -50.77 -10.15 56.19
CA GLY A 28 -51.98 -10.59 56.93
C GLY A 28 -51.71 -11.58 58.07
N GLY A 29 -51.58 -11.06 59.30
CA GLY A 29 -51.53 -11.87 60.52
C GLY A 29 -52.90 -12.02 61.18
N CYS A 30 -53.11 -13.11 61.92
CA CYS A 30 -54.08 -13.18 63.01
C CYS A 30 -53.61 -14.21 64.06
N ALA A 31 -53.89 -13.91 65.33
CA ALA A 31 -53.37 -14.57 66.51
C ALA A 31 -54.23 -15.77 66.97
N LYS A 32 -53.55 -16.82 67.47
CA LYS A 32 -53.77 -17.61 68.74
C LYS A 32 -55.23 -17.75 69.27
N VAL A 33 -55.81 -18.90 69.68
CA VAL A 33 -55.36 -20.22 70.23
C VAL A 33 -56.51 -21.28 70.07
N PRO A 34 -56.56 -22.48 70.71
CA PRO A 34 -56.50 -23.79 70.04
C PRO A 34 -57.77 -24.66 70.18
N LEU A 35 -58.01 -25.62 69.27
CA LEU A 35 -58.65 -26.87 69.69
C LEU A 35 -58.32 -27.99 68.70
N ALA A 36 -57.56 -28.95 69.21
CA ALA A 36 -57.27 -30.22 68.57
C ALA A 36 -58.57 -30.98 68.33
N GLU A 37 -58.93 -31.22 67.06
CA GLU A 37 -59.82 -32.31 66.61
C GLU A 37 -60.09 -32.13 65.10
N LEU A 38 -59.10 -32.40 64.21
CA LEU A 38 -59.32 -32.67 62.76
C LEU A 38 -58.02 -33.03 61.98
N GLY A 39 -56.98 -33.54 62.65
CA GLY A 39 -55.65 -33.76 62.06
C GLY A 39 -55.50 -34.93 61.08
N GLY A 40 -56.50 -35.80 60.91
CA GLY A 40 -56.33 -37.03 60.11
C GLY A 40 -56.47 -36.86 58.58
N GLY A 41 -57.24 -35.87 58.10
CA GLY A 41 -57.64 -35.81 56.68
C GLY A 41 -56.71 -35.02 55.76
N VAL A 42 -56.14 -33.92 56.25
CA VAL A 42 -55.32 -33.00 55.42
C VAL A 42 -53.91 -33.55 55.20
N GLU A 43 -53.37 -34.25 56.21
CA GLU A 43 -52.06 -34.89 56.16
C GLU A 43 -52.05 -36.06 55.17
N GLN A 44 -53.15 -36.83 55.10
CA GLN A 44 -53.37 -37.84 54.07
C GLN A 44 -53.43 -37.26 52.66
N GLN A 45 -54.03 -36.08 52.48
CA GLN A 45 -54.14 -35.42 51.18
C GLN A 45 -52.77 -34.88 50.70
N LEU A 46 -51.97 -34.31 51.60
CA LEU A 46 -50.59 -33.90 51.31
C LEU A 46 -49.70 -35.09 50.96
N GLU A 47 -49.84 -36.19 51.70
CA GLU A 47 -49.15 -37.45 51.38
C GLU A 47 -49.54 -38.00 50.00
N GLN A 48 -50.81 -37.86 49.62
CA GLN A 48 -51.29 -38.23 48.28
C GLN A 48 -50.65 -37.36 47.20
N TYR A 49 -50.58 -36.04 47.38
CA TYR A 49 -49.91 -35.14 46.43
C TYR A 49 -48.41 -35.40 46.36
N GLU A 50 -47.76 -35.72 47.48
CA GLU A 50 -46.33 -36.06 47.49
C GLU A 50 -46.06 -37.39 46.77
N LYS A 51 -46.95 -38.38 46.94
CA LYS A 51 -46.92 -39.65 46.18
C LYS A 51 -47.13 -39.39 44.69
N GLN A 52 -48.07 -38.52 44.30
CA GLN A 52 -48.32 -38.14 42.90
C GLN A 52 -47.12 -37.41 42.28
N LEU A 53 -46.48 -36.50 43.01
CA LEU A 53 -45.27 -35.79 42.55
C LEU A 53 -44.09 -36.74 42.37
N LYS A 54 -43.89 -37.70 43.28
CA LYS A 54 -42.86 -38.74 43.14
C LYS A 54 -43.09 -39.59 41.88
N VAL A 55 -44.34 -39.94 41.57
CA VAL A 55 -44.70 -40.67 40.36
C VAL A 55 -44.44 -39.84 39.10
N LEU A 56 -44.86 -38.57 39.06
CA LEU A 56 -44.62 -37.68 37.92
C LEU A 56 -43.13 -37.43 37.66
N HIS A 57 -42.35 -37.23 38.73
CA HIS A 57 -40.92 -37.05 38.62
C HIS A 57 -40.23 -38.32 38.12
N ALA A 58 -40.66 -39.51 38.57
CA ALA A 58 -40.17 -40.78 38.05
C ALA A 58 -40.52 -41.01 36.57
N LEU A 59 -41.71 -40.58 36.13
CA LEU A 59 -42.14 -40.69 34.73
C LEU A 59 -41.37 -39.74 33.80
N LEU A 60 -41.08 -38.51 34.24
CA LEU A 60 -40.30 -37.53 33.47
C LEU A 60 -38.80 -37.83 33.47
N ALA A 61 -38.28 -38.43 34.55
CA ALA A 61 -36.89 -38.86 34.68
C ALA A 61 -36.62 -40.24 34.05
N ALA A 62 -37.67 -40.97 33.66
CA ALA A 62 -37.53 -42.22 32.94
C ALA A 62 -36.75 -41.97 31.64
N PRO A 63 -35.72 -42.78 31.34
CA PRO A 63 -34.91 -42.58 30.14
C PRO A 63 -35.77 -42.94 28.93
N GLY A 64 -36.45 -41.96 28.34
CA GLY A 64 -37.09 -42.10 27.03
C GLY A 64 -36.08 -42.19 25.88
N GLY A 65 -34.78 -42.36 26.18
CA GLY A 65 -33.71 -42.59 25.19
C GLY A 65 -33.96 -43.85 24.37
N PRO A 66 -34.04 -45.05 24.98
CA PRO A 66 -34.34 -46.30 24.28
C PRO A 66 -35.64 -46.26 23.46
N GLU A 67 -36.72 -45.65 23.97
CA GLU A 67 -38.00 -45.54 23.25
C GLU A 67 -37.92 -44.55 22.07
N ARG A 68 -37.20 -43.44 22.24
CA ARG A 68 -36.90 -42.52 21.13
C ARG A 68 -35.98 -43.17 20.09
N ASP A 69 -35.01 -43.98 20.52
CA ASP A 69 -34.10 -44.69 19.64
C ASP A 69 -34.79 -45.81 18.87
N THR A 70 -35.73 -46.53 19.49
CA THR A 70 -36.57 -47.52 18.78
C THR A 70 -37.54 -46.84 17.82
N LEU A 71 -38.11 -45.67 18.18
CA LEU A 71 -38.92 -44.85 17.28
C LEU A 71 -38.09 -44.29 16.11
N PHE A 72 -36.85 -43.88 16.35
CA PHE A 72 -35.92 -43.43 15.31
C PHE A 72 -35.55 -44.58 14.36
N LYS A 73 -35.33 -45.79 14.89
CA LYS A 73 -35.06 -47.00 14.11
C LYS A 73 -36.28 -47.46 13.31
N SER A 74 -37.49 -47.37 13.87
CA SER A 74 -38.72 -47.73 13.15
C SER A 74 -39.03 -46.75 12.01
N HIS A 75 -38.65 -45.48 12.14
CA HIS A 75 -38.82 -44.45 11.11
C HIS A 75 -37.57 -44.16 10.28
N GLN A 76 -36.48 -44.92 10.46
CA GLN A 76 -35.21 -44.72 9.75
C GLN A 76 -35.37 -44.81 8.21
N ASN A 77 -36.39 -45.54 7.76
CA ASN A 77 -36.77 -45.69 6.34
C ASN A 77 -38.10 -45.00 5.98
N GLY A 78 -38.61 -44.14 6.88
CA GLY A 78 -39.81 -43.36 6.66
C GLY A 78 -39.65 -42.32 5.53
N PRO A 79 -40.76 -41.82 4.96
CA PRO A 79 -40.73 -40.87 3.85
C PRO A 79 -39.96 -39.59 4.17
N LEU A 80 -40.05 -39.09 5.41
CA LEU A 80 -39.32 -37.90 5.85
C LEU A 80 -37.79 -38.13 5.89
N CYS A 81 -37.32 -39.25 6.45
CA CYS A 81 -35.90 -39.59 6.48
C CYS A 81 -35.31 -39.75 5.08
N LYS A 82 -36.06 -40.34 4.13
CA LYS A 82 -35.67 -40.44 2.72
C LYS A 82 -35.54 -39.07 2.05
N VAL A 83 -36.48 -38.16 2.30
CA VAL A 83 -36.43 -36.78 1.78
C VAL A 83 -35.21 -36.03 2.33
N VAL A 84 -34.95 -36.12 3.64
CA VAL A 84 -33.75 -35.50 4.25
C VAL A 84 -32.46 -36.09 3.68
N HIS A 85 -32.37 -37.41 3.49
CA HIS A 85 -31.21 -38.05 2.88
C HIS A 85 -31.00 -37.60 1.43
N ASN A 86 -32.08 -37.50 0.64
CA ASN A 86 -32.05 -37.04 -0.74
C ASN A 86 -31.64 -35.56 -0.85
N ILE A 87 -32.16 -34.70 0.03
CA ILE A 87 -31.77 -33.28 0.10
C ILE A 87 -30.29 -33.19 0.49
N ALA A 88 -29.84 -33.92 1.52
CA ALA A 88 -28.45 -33.92 1.93
C ALA A 88 -27.51 -34.45 0.83
N ALA A 89 -27.91 -35.49 0.11
CA ALA A 89 -27.16 -36.02 -1.03
C ALA A 89 -27.11 -35.02 -2.19
N LYS A 90 -28.24 -34.37 -2.50
CA LYS A 90 -28.33 -33.34 -3.54
C LYS A 90 -27.48 -32.12 -3.20
N VAL A 91 -27.58 -31.59 -1.97
CA VAL A 91 -26.75 -30.48 -1.49
C VAL A 91 -25.26 -30.83 -1.54
N LYS A 92 -24.87 -32.04 -1.12
CA LYS A 92 -23.46 -32.48 -1.23
C LYS A 92 -23.00 -32.58 -2.68
N SER A 93 -23.83 -33.09 -3.58
CA SER A 93 -23.51 -33.19 -5.00
C SER A 93 -23.41 -31.81 -5.66
N GLU A 94 -24.33 -30.91 -5.36
CA GLU A 94 -24.35 -29.54 -5.90
C GLU A 94 -23.18 -28.73 -5.36
N THR A 95 -22.91 -28.76 -4.05
CA THR A 95 -21.75 -28.07 -3.46
C THR A 95 -20.42 -28.64 -3.97
N ALA A 96 -20.32 -29.96 -4.17
CA ALA A 96 -19.14 -30.57 -4.79
C ALA A 96 -18.97 -30.14 -6.26
N ALA A 97 -20.06 -30.09 -7.03
CA ALA A 97 -20.05 -29.63 -8.41
C ALA A 97 -19.65 -28.14 -8.50
N GLU A 98 -20.24 -27.27 -7.68
CA GLU A 98 -19.92 -25.84 -7.60
C GLU A 98 -18.45 -25.62 -7.21
N LEU A 99 -17.96 -26.33 -6.18
CA LEU A 99 -16.57 -26.22 -5.75
C LEU A 99 -15.61 -26.71 -6.85
N SER A 100 -15.96 -27.79 -7.56
CA SER A 100 -15.16 -28.30 -8.68
C SER A 100 -15.13 -27.33 -9.86
N ALA A 101 -16.26 -26.70 -10.20
CA ALA A 101 -16.35 -25.72 -11.26
C ALA A 101 -15.57 -24.44 -10.93
N ALA A 102 -15.67 -23.96 -9.69
CA ALA A 102 -14.90 -22.82 -9.21
C ALA A 102 -13.39 -23.09 -9.26
N HIS A 103 -12.96 -24.28 -8.83
CA HIS A 103 -11.56 -24.67 -8.88
C HIS A 103 -11.06 -24.81 -10.33
N GLN A 104 -11.87 -25.37 -11.22
CA GLN A 104 -11.53 -25.51 -12.64
C GLN A 104 -11.39 -24.15 -13.33
N GLU A 105 -12.25 -23.19 -12.98
CA GLU A 105 -12.15 -21.81 -13.48
C GLU A 105 -10.92 -21.08 -12.93
N GLU A 106 -10.57 -21.29 -11.67
CA GLU A 106 -9.35 -20.74 -11.07
C GLU A 106 -8.09 -21.31 -11.74
N ILE A 107 -8.05 -22.62 -12.00
CA ILE A 107 -6.99 -23.26 -12.77
C ILE A 107 -6.94 -22.66 -14.18
N ARG A 108 -8.07 -22.54 -14.87
CA ARG A 108 -8.12 -21.97 -16.22
C ARG A 108 -7.54 -20.56 -16.24
N LYS A 109 -8.04 -19.67 -15.38
CA LYS A 109 -7.56 -18.29 -15.27
C LYS A 109 -6.06 -18.22 -14.96
N THR A 110 -5.60 -18.96 -13.97
CA THR A 110 -4.16 -18.95 -13.62
C THR A 110 -3.31 -19.47 -14.77
N THR A 111 -3.72 -20.55 -15.45
CA THR A 111 -3.00 -21.07 -16.62
C THR A 111 -2.95 -20.07 -17.78
N GLU A 112 -4.05 -19.38 -18.08
CA GLU A 112 -4.13 -18.34 -19.11
C GLU A 112 -3.22 -17.15 -18.78
N GLU A 113 -3.20 -16.71 -17.51
CA GLU A 113 -2.29 -15.66 -17.05
C GLU A 113 -0.83 -16.08 -17.18
N TYR A 114 -0.47 -17.30 -16.79
CA TYR A 114 0.89 -17.83 -16.94
C TYR A 114 1.30 -17.95 -18.41
N GLN A 115 0.41 -18.42 -19.28
CA GLN A 115 0.64 -18.50 -20.73
C GLN A 115 0.86 -17.11 -21.32
N SER A 116 -0.03 -16.15 -21.02
CA SER A 116 0.07 -14.77 -21.49
C SER A 116 1.38 -14.11 -21.06
N ARG A 117 1.77 -14.24 -19.79
CA ARG A 117 3.06 -13.73 -19.28
C ARG A 117 4.26 -14.38 -19.97
N THR A 118 4.17 -15.67 -20.25
CA THR A 118 5.24 -16.40 -20.95
C THR A 118 5.38 -15.93 -22.39
N GLU A 119 4.28 -15.71 -23.09
CA GLU A 119 4.28 -15.18 -24.46
C GLU A 119 4.80 -13.74 -24.53
N GLU A 120 4.38 -12.90 -23.58
CA GLU A 120 4.88 -11.54 -23.44
C GLU A 120 6.40 -11.51 -23.19
N THR A 121 6.89 -12.35 -22.26
CA THR A 121 8.33 -12.47 -21.99
C THR A 121 9.09 -12.90 -23.24
N LYS A 122 8.57 -13.87 -24.00
CA LYS A 122 9.16 -14.31 -25.28
C LYS A 122 9.13 -13.21 -26.34
N ARG A 123 8.09 -12.38 -26.36
CA ARG A 123 7.97 -11.24 -27.28
C ARG A 123 9.00 -10.17 -26.95
N LEU A 124 9.08 -9.75 -25.69
CA LEU A 124 10.07 -8.77 -25.23
C LEU A 124 11.50 -9.25 -25.50
N HIS A 125 11.81 -10.51 -25.22
CA HIS A 125 13.13 -11.08 -25.52
C HIS A 125 13.47 -11.04 -27.02
N ARG A 126 12.49 -11.33 -27.89
CA ARG A 126 12.67 -11.24 -29.35
C ARG A 126 12.93 -9.80 -29.79
N GLU A 127 12.18 -8.84 -29.27
CA GLU A 127 12.34 -7.42 -29.56
C GLU A 127 13.70 -6.89 -29.09
N GLU A 128 14.09 -7.21 -27.85
CA GLU A 128 15.40 -6.86 -27.29
C GLU A 128 16.54 -7.45 -28.11
N LYS A 129 16.43 -8.72 -28.50
CA LYS A 129 17.44 -9.37 -29.35
C LYS A 129 17.57 -8.70 -30.72
N VAL A 130 16.46 -8.29 -31.32
CA VAL A 130 16.47 -7.55 -32.60
C VAL A 130 17.09 -6.16 -32.42
N ALA A 131 16.70 -5.43 -31.37
CA ALA A 131 17.27 -4.12 -31.05
C ALA A 131 18.78 -4.21 -30.81
N LEU A 132 19.24 -5.18 -30.02
CA LEU A 132 20.65 -5.42 -29.73
C LEU A 132 21.45 -5.77 -30.99
N ASN A 133 20.90 -6.62 -31.87
CA ASN A 133 21.54 -6.93 -33.14
C ASN A 133 21.60 -5.69 -34.06
N ALA A 134 20.57 -4.86 -34.07
CA ALA A 134 20.54 -3.63 -34.85
C ALA A 134 21.60 -2.63 -34.36
N THR A 135 21.72 -2.42 -33.04
CA THR A 135 22.74 -1.54 -32.47
C THR A 135 24.14 -2.08 -32.69
N HIS A 136 24.35 -3.39 -32.52
CA HIS A 136 25.63 -4.04 -32.81
C HIS A 136 26.05 -3.83 -34.26
N LYS A 137 25.14 -4.06 -35.21
CA LYS A 137 25.41 -3.87 -36.64
C LYS A 137 25.66 -2.40 -36.98
N ALA A 138 24.97 -1.47 -36.35
CA ALA A 138 25.22 -0.04 -36.52
C ALA A 138 26.64 0.33 -36.07
N ILE A 139 27.05 -0.11 -34.87
CA ILE A 139 28.41 0.11 -34.34
C ILE A 139 29.45 -0.53 -35.26
N GLU A 140 29.22 -1.77 -35.69
CA GLU A 140 30.12 -2.49 -36.60
C GLU A 140 30.31 -1.73 -37.92
N ASN A 141 29.24 -1.19 -38.50
CA ASN A 141 29.30 -0.38 -39.71
C ASN A 141 30.08 0.92 -39.49
N THR A 142 29.81 1.65 -38.40
CA THR A 142 30.57 2.87 -38.07
C THR A 142 32.06 2.59 -37.86
N LEU A 143 32.41 1.45 -37.27
CA LEU A 143 33.81 1.04 -37.12
C LEU A 143 34.45 0.68 -38.47
N LYS A 144 33.71 0.03 -39.38
CA LYS A 144 34.17 -0.24 -40.75
C LYS A 144 34.42 1.05 -41.53
N GLU A 145 33.49 2.01 -41.46
CA GLU A 145 33.64 3.33 -42.10
C GLU A 145 34.91 4.05 -41.61
N LYS A 146 35.14 4.08 -40.28
CA LYS A 146 36.36 4.66 -39.70
C LYS A 146 37.63 3.92 -40.13
N MET A 147 37.55 2.59 -40.25
CA MET A 147 38.69 1.79 -40.71
C MET A 147 39.03 2.10 -42.17
N GLU A 148 38.01 2.27 -43.01
CA GLU A 148 38.18 2.66 -44.41
C GLU A 148 38.75 4.08 -44.55
N GLU A 149 38.28 5.03 -43.74
CA GLU A 149 38.82 6.39 -43.66
C GLU A 149 40.32 6.37 -43.30
N LEU A 150 40.70 5.66 -42.23
CA LEU A 150 42.09 5.52 -41.81
C LEU A 150 42.96 4.84 -42.88
N LEU A 151 42.41 3.88 -43.63
CA LEU A 151 43.12 3.25 -44.75
C LEU A 151 43.37 4.23 -45.90
N VAL A 152 42.40 5.11 -46.20
CA VAL A 152 42.57 6.19 -47.18
C VAL A 152 43.65 7.17 -46.72
N ASP A 153 43.61 7.61 -45.47
CA ASP A 153 44.61 8.53 -44.90
C ASP A 153 46.02 7.93 -44.93
N LEU A 154 46.14 6.65 -44.57
CA LEU A 154 47.41 5.94 -44.62
C LEU A 154 47.95 5.89 -46.06
N LYS A 155 47.08 5.62 -47.04
CA LYS A 155 47.46 5.62 -48.45
C LYS A 155 47.93 7.01 -48.91
N VAL A 156 47.21 8.07 -48.55
CA VAL A 156 47.60 9.46 -48.85
C VAL A 156 48.96 9.79 -48.24
N PHE A 157 49.17 9.41 -46.98
CA PHE A 157 50.45 9.61 -46.29
C PHE A 157 51.59 8.85 -46.98
N HIS A 158 51.33 7.61 -47.39
CA HIS A 158 52.31 6.80 -48.13
C HIS A 158 52.64 7.42 -49.49
N GLU A 159 51.65 7.89 -50.24
CA GLU A 159 51.85 8.59 -51.52
C GLU A 159 52.61 9.91 -51.34
N LEU A 160 52.29 10.68 -50.28
CA LEU A 160 53.02 11.89 -49.93
C LEU A 160 54.48 11.58 -49.60
N ARG A 161 54.73 10.56 -48.77
CA ARG A 161 56.07 10.09 -48.45
C ARG A 161 56.83 9.68 -49.71
N GLN A 162 56.22 8.88 -50.59
CA GLN A 162 56.84 8.51 -51.87
C GLN A 162 57.13 9.74 -52.74
N ARG A 163 56.22 10.74 -52.78
CA ARG A 163 56.46 11.99 -53.52
C ARG A 163 57.61 12.80 -52.92
N VAL A 164 57.76 12.82 -51.60
CA VAL A 164 58.90 13.47 -50.93
C VAL A 164 60.21 12.72 -51.23
N GLU A 165 60.20 11.38 -51.16
CA GLU A 165 61.37 10.54 -51.50
C GLU A 165 61.75 10.64 -53.00
N LYS A 166 60.74 10.69 -53.89
CA LYS A 166 60.91 10.89 -55.33
C LYS A 166 61.13 12.35 -55.70
N SER A 167 60.85 13.29 -54.79
CA SER A 167 60.95 14.71 -55.02
C SER A 167 62.35 14.99 -55.54
N MET A 168 62.37 15.60 -56.71
CA MET A 168 63.59 16.00 -57.37
C MET A 168 64.33 17.05 -56.54
N LEU A 169 63.76 17.59 -55.46
CA LEU A 169 64.40 18.55 -54.58
C LEU A 169 65.78 18.08 -54.10
N LYS A 170 65.91 16.87 -53.53
CA LYS A 170 67.19 16.36 -53.04
C LYS A 170 68.19 16.12 -54.20
N ARG A 171 67.72 15.60 -55.34
CA ARG A 171 68.55 15.38 -56.53
C ARG A 171 68.92 16.67 -57.26
N ASN A 172 68.05 17.68 -57.27
CA ASN A 172 68.24 18.97 -57.91
C ASN A 172 69.15 19.84 -57.06
N LEU A 173 69.01 19.79 -55.73
CA LEU A 173 69.96 20.40 -54.80
C LEU A 173 71.35 19.78 -55.01
N GLN A 174 71.44 18.45 -55.02
CA GLN A 174 72.70 17.73 -55.30
C GLN A 174 73.29 18.10 -56.68
N ARG A 175 72.47 18.11 -57.74
CA ARG A 175 72.90 18.46 -59.09
C ARG A 175 73.28 19.94 -59.21
N ASN A 176 72.62 20.83 -58.47
CA ASN A 176 72.93 22.25 -58.42
C ASN A 176 74.27 22.49 -57.70
N ILE A 177 74.51 21.80 -56.58
CA ILE A 177 75.80 21.75 -55.88
C ILE A 177 76.90 21.25 -56.82
N GLU A 178 76.62 20.21 -57.61
CA GLU A 178 77.58 19.66 -58.58
C GLU A 178 77.84 20.59 -59.79
N THR A 179 76.83 21.36 -60.24
CA THR A 179 76.91 22.19 -61.46
C THR A 179 77.44 23.59 -61.17
N HIS A 180 77.13 24.16 -60.01
CA HIS A 180 77.45 25.54 -59.65
C HIS A 180 78.44 25.63 -58.48
N GLY A 181 78.93 24.50 -57.97
CA GLY A 181 79.64 24.41 -56.70
C GLY A 181 78.66 24.37 -55.52
N SER A 182 79.15 24.07 -54.31
CA SER A 182 78.31 24.22 -53.11
C SER A 182 77.68 25.62 -53.15
N PRO A 183 76.36 25.78 -52.94
CA PRO A 183 75.76 27.07 -52.66
C PRO A 183 76.68 27.75 -51.65
N GLY A 184 77.38 28.80 -52.08
CA GLY A 184 78.51 29.32 -51.29
C GLY A 184 78.09 29.60 -49.85
N GLU A 185 79.04 29.63 -48.92
CA GLU A 185 78.87 29.73 -47.45
C GLU A 185 77.64 30.53 -46.97
N PHE A 186 77.27 31.62 -47.65
CA PHE A 186 76.04 32.37 -47.46
C PHE A 186 74.73 31.53 -47.47
N TRP A 187 74.52 30.64 -48.45
CA TRP A 187 73.29 29.86 -48.57
C TRP A 187 73.21 28.71 -47.56
N GLU A 188 74.35 28.13 -47.19
CA GLU A 188 74.45 27.17 -46.09
C GLU A 188 74.09 27.86 -44.77
N GLN A 189 74.62 29.05 -44.52
CA GLN A 189 74.27 29.87 -43.34
C GLN A 189 72.79 30.25 -43.32
N GLU A 190 72.21 30.65 -44.46
CA GLU A 190 70.77 30.97 -44.54
C GLU A 190 69.90 29.73 -44.28
N GLN A 191 70.30 28.56 -44.80
CA GLN A 191 69.58 27.31 -44.56
C GLN A 191 69.64 26.89 -43.08
N GLU A 192 70.79 27.05 -42.42
CA GLU A 192 70.95 26.82 -40.99
C GLU A 192 70.12 27.80 -40.15
N SER A 193 70.11 29.09 -40.52
CA SER A 193 69.29 30.13 -39.88
C SER A 193 67.79 29.80 -39.97
N LEU A 194 67.31 29.38 -41.15
CA LEU A 194 65.92 28.98 -41.33
C LEU A 194 65.55 27.72 -40.55
N LEU A 195 66.47 26.75 -40.43
CA LEU A 195 66.25 25.55 -39.62
C LEU A 195 66.01 25.91 -38.15
N ILE A 196 66.83 26.81 -37.58
CA ILE A 196 66.67 27.28 -36.20
C ILE A 196 65.30 27.95 -36.02
N VAL A 197 64.88 28.81 -36.95
CA VAL A 197 63.56 29.45 -36.88
C VAL A 197 62.43 28.42 -36.93
N ILE A 198 62.55 27.39 -37.78
CA ILE A 198 61.55 26.30 -37.86
C ILE A 198 61.50 25.51 -36.56
N GLU A 199 62.66 25.17 -35.97
CA GLU A 199 62.73 24.47 -34.68
C GLU A 199 62.06 25.30 -33.59
N MET A 200 62.39 26.59 -33.46
CA MET A 200 61.75 27.51 -32.52
C MET A 200 60.24 27.61 -32.72
N LYS A 201 59.76 27.64 -33.96
CA LYS A 201 58.32 27.67 -34.26
C LYS A 201 57.66 26.34 -33.92
N THR A 202 58.34 25.23 -34.15
CA THR A 202 57.84 23.88 -33.84
C THR A 202 57.70 23.69 -32.34
N GLU A 203 58.71 24.08 -31.55
CA GLU A 203 58.64 24.08 -30.09
C GLU A 203 57.47 24.94 -29.58
N ARG A 204 57.31 26.15 -30.11
CA ARG A 204 56.18 27.02 -29.74
C ARG A 204 54.81 26.40 -30.07
N VAL A 205 54.69 25.71 -31.20
CA VAL A 205 53.46 24.99 -31.55
C VAL A 205 53.20 23.85 -30.57
N GLN A 206 54.23 23.10 -30.19
CA GLN A 206 54.12 22.02 -29.19
C GLN A 206 53.73 22.54 -27.80
N GLU A 207 54.28 23.68 -27.37
CA GLU A 207 53.89 24.35 -26.12
C GLU A 207 52.42 24.78 -26.14
N LEU A 208 51.97 25.38 -27.24
CA LEU A 208 50.57 25.76 -27.42
C LEU A 208 49.65 24.54 -27.43
N GLY A 209 50.05 23.45 -28.10
CA GLY A 209 49.31 22.18 -28.08
C GLY A 209 49.19 21.60 -26.67
N SER A 210 50.26 21.67 -25.87
CA SER A 210 50.24 21.23 -24.47
C SER A 210 49.30 22.08 -23.61
N LYS A 211 49.27 23.40 -23.83
CA LYS A 211 48.33 24.31 -23.16
C LYS A 211 46.88 24.06 -23.57
N LEU A 212 46.64 23.77 -24.85
CA LEU A 212 45.31 23.43 -25.35
C LEU A 212 44.78 22.17 -24.66
N LEU A 213 45.60 21.12 -24.55
CA LEU A 213 45.21 19.88 -23.88
C LEU A 213 44.90 20.08 -22.38
N GLN A 214 45.66 20.96 -21.71
CA GLN A 214 45.35 21.35 -20.32
C GLN A 214 44.01 22.09 -20.23
N MET A 215 43.73 22.98 -21.20
CA MET A 215 42.46 23.68 -21.27
C MET A 215 41.29 22.72 -21.52
N ASP A 216 41.44 21.75 -22.43
CA ASP A 216 40.42 20.73 -22.70
C ASP A 216 40.11 19.92 -21.43
N THR A 217 41.15 19.51 -20.69
CA THR A 217 40.99 18.82 -19.40
C THR A 217 40.23 19.68 -18.39
N LEU A 218 40.46 21.00 -18.37
CA LEU A 218 39.73 21.91 -17.48
C LEU A 218 38.27 22.09 -17.91
N VAL A 219 37.98 22.11 -19.21
CA VAL A 219 36.61 22.16 -19.75
C VAL A 219 35.84 20.91 -19.35
N GLU A 220 36.43 19.72 -19.49
CA GLU A 220 35.81 18.45 -19.05
C GLU A 220 35.47 18.46 -17.55
N LYS A 221 36.43 18.92 -16.72
CA LYS A 221 36.19 19.06 -15.28
C LYS A 221 35.10 20.07 -14.97
N ASN A 222 35.07 21.20 -15.67
CA ASN A 222 34.04 22.21 -15.49
C ASN A 222 32.66 21.63 -15.82
N HIS A 223 32.54 20.90 -16.93
CA HIS A 223 31.29 20.24 -17.31
C HIS A 223 30.83 19.22 -16.25
N SER A 224 31.75 18.43 -15.69
CA SER A 224 31.42 17.52 -14.58
C SER A 224 30.96 18.26 -13.32
N LEU A 225 31.52 19.43 -13.03
CA LEU A 225 31.07 20.26 -11.91
C LEU A 225 29.70 20.88 -12.18
N GLU A 226 29.42 21.32 -13.42
CA GLU A 226 28.09 21.79 -13.84
C GLU A 226 27.03 20.70 -13.64
N ASP A 227 27.31 19.46 -14.05
CA ASP A 227 26.42 18.31 -13.85
C ASP A 227 26.16 18.05 -12.35
N GLN A 228 27.20 18.13 -11.51
CA GLN A 228 27.06 17.98 -10.06
C GLN A 228 26.21 19.09 -9.44
N VAL A 229 26.36 20.33 -9.90
CA VAL A 229 25.54 21.47 -9.47
C VAL A 229 24.08 21.25 -9.85
N VAL A 230 23.80 20.86 -11.10
CA VAL A 230 22.43 20.56 -11.57
C VAL A 230 21.81 19.45 -10.74
N HIS A 231 22.56 18.36 -10.48
CA HIS A 231 22.08 17.26 -9.65
C HIS A 231 21.76 17.72 -8.22
N GLY A 232 22.64 18.53 -7.61
CA GLY A 232 22.42 19.10 -6.29
C GLY A 232 21.18 20.01 -6.22
N LEU A 233 20.96 20.84 -7.25
CA LEU A 233 19.76 21.68 -7.35
C LEU A 233 18.49 20.84 -7.48
N GLN A 234 18.51 19.77 -8.28
CA GLN A 234 17.37 18.87 -8.42
C GLN A 234 17.03 18.18 -7.10
N GLN A 235 18.04 17.66 -6.38
CA GLN A 235 17.83 17.08 -5.05
C GLN A 235 17.26 18.09 -4.05
N ASN A 236 17.71 19.36 -4.12
CA ASN A 236 17.18 20.41 -3.27
C ASN A 236 15.70 20.67 -3.55
N GLU A 237 15.30 20.75 -4.82
CA GLU A 237 13.91 20.94 -5.20
C GLU A 237 13.02 19.76 -4.76
N ASP A 238 13.49 18.53 -4.93
CA ASP A 238 12.79 17.33 -4.44
C ASP A 238 12.58 17.35 -2.91
N LEU A 239 13.54 17.90 -2.16
CA LEU A 239 13.40 18.09 -0.72
C LEU A 239 12.43 19.22 -0.39
N ARG A 240 12.45 20.33 -1.13
CA ARG A 240 11.50 21.44 -0.98
C ARG A 240 10.06 20.97 -1.19
N VAL A 241 9.79 20.26 -2.28
CA VAL A 241 8.46 19.69 -2.56
C VAL A 241 8.02 18.73 -1.45
N ARG A 242 8.93 17.90 -0.92
CA ARG A 242 8.63 17.04 0.24
C ARG A 242 8.27 17.83 1.49
N ILE A 243 9.02 18.91 1.78
CA ILE A 243 8.73 19.79 2.92
C ILE A 243 7.36 20.45 2.74
N GLU A 244 7.05 20.97 1.55
CA GLU A 244 5.74 21.59 1.25
C GLU A 244 4.60 20.58 1.46
N ASN A 245 4.75 19.33 1.01
CA ASN A 245 3.78 18.26 1.25
C ASN A 245 3.58 17.97 2.74
N TYR A 246 4.66 17.88 3.52
CA TYR A 246 4.55 17.69 4.97
C TYR A 246 3.90 18.89 5.66
N GLN A 247 4.19 20.12 5.22
CA GLN A 247 3.54 21.32 5.74
C GLN A 247 2.04 21.32 5.46
N SER A 248 1.60 20.95 4.24
CA SER A 248 0.18 20.81 3.92
C SER A 248 -0.50 19.73 4.78
N LEU A 249 0.18 18.61 5.02
CA LEU A 249 -0.33 17.56 5.90
C LEU A 249 -0.47 18.05 7.35
N ILE A 250 0.52 18.78 7.87
CA ILE A 250 0.47 19.36 9.22
C ILE A 250 -0.72 20.33 9.32
N GLN A 251 -0.89 21.23 8.34
CA GLN A 251 -2.02 22.17 8.32
C GLN A 251 -3.37 21.44 8.32
N GLN A 252 -3.49 20.36 7.54
CA GLN A 252 -4.71 19.56 7.50
C GLN A 252 -4.98 18.86 8.83
N LEU A 253 -3.97 18.22 9.43
CA LEU A 253 -4.10 17.58 10.74
C LEU A 253 -4.44 18.59 11.85
N SER A 254 -3.87 19.80 11.81
CA SER A 254 -4.22 20.88 12.74
C SER A 254 -5.67 21.33 12.57
N LYS A 255 -6.16 21.42 11.33
CA LYS A 255 -7.57 21.74 11.06
C LYS A 255 -8.51 20.65 11.58
N ASP A 256 -8.18 19.38 11.34
CA ASP A 256 -8.96 18.24 11.83
C ASP A 256 -8.96 18.18 13.36
N GLN A 257 -7.80 18.43 14.00
CA GLN A 257 -7.68 18.51 15.46
C GLN A 257 -8.57 19.62 16.03
N HIS A 258 -8.56 20.81 15.43
CA HIS A 258 -9.42 21.92 15.86
C HIS A 258 -10.90 21.58 15.70
N SER A 259 -11.31 21.01 14.56
CA SER A 259 -12.68 20.56 14.32
C SER A 259 -13.16 19.53 15.33
N LEU A 260 -12.31 18.56 15.70
CA LEU A 260 -12.63 17.55 16.71
C LEU A 260 -12.77 18.16 18.10
N GLN A 261 -11.91 19.14 18.43
CA GLN A 261 -11.99 19.84 19.70
C GLN A 261 -13.27 20.65 19.83
N GLU A 262 -13.67 21.38 18.79
CA GLU A 262 -14.97 22.06 18.77
C GLU A 262 -16.15 21.08 18.91
N ALA A 263 -16.10 19.92 18.24
CA ALA A 263 -17.14 18.91 18.34
C ALA A 263 -17.24 18.34 19.77
N LEU A 264 -16.10 18.10 20.42
CA LEU A 264 -16.03 17.66 21.82
C LEU A 264 -16.62 18.72 22.77
N GLU A 265 -16.29 20.00 22.56
CA GLU A 265 -16.84 21.10 23.37
C GLU A 265 -18.36 21.22 23.21
N ARG A 266 -18.89 21.09 21.98
CA ARG A 266 -20.34 21.04 21.72
C ARG A 266 -21.00 19.84 22.41
N GLN A 267 -20.42 18.65 22.32
CA GLN A 267 -20.97 17.47 22.98
C GLN A 267 -20.94 17.60 24.50
N SER A 268 -19.89 18.19 25.06
CA SER A 268 -19.77 18.46 26.50
C SER A 268 -20.83 19.44 26.99
N SER A 269 -21.08 20.53 26.24
CA SER A 269 -22.13 21.50 26.61
C SER A 269 -23.54 20.92 26.50
N GLU A 270 -23.82 20.10 25.47
CA GLU A 270 -25.07 19.36 25.35
C GLU A 270 -25.26 18.35 26.49
N ALA A 271 -24.20 17.63 26.88
CA ALA A 271 -24.24 16.70 28.00
C ALA A 271 -24.52 17.42 29.33
N GLN A 272 -23.91 18.58 29.56
CA GLN A 272 -24.21 19.42 30.73
C GLN A 272 -25.66 19.89 30.73
N ARG A 273 -26.17 20.35 29.58
CA ARG A 273 -27.58 20.76 29.42
C ARG A 273 -28.55 19.61 29.72
N LEU A 274 -28.31 18.43 29.16
CA LEU A 274 -29.13 17.23 29.42
C LEU A 274 -29.05 16.79 30.89
N GLN A 275 -27.88 16.92 31.53
CA GLN A 275 -27.72 16.64 32.95
C GLN A 275 -28.54 17.61 33.82
N GLN A 276 -28.54 18.91 33.49
CA GLN A 276 -29.40 19.90 34.16
C GLN A 276 -30.88 19.57 33.96
N GLU A 277 -31.33 19.30 32.72
CA GLU A 277 -32.71 18.89 32.43
C GLU A 277 -33.11 17.62 33.21
N LYS A 278 -32.20 16.63 33.28
CA LYS A 278 -32.41 15.41 34.08
C LYS A 278 -32.59 15.74 35.56
N GLU A 279 -31.73 16.59 36.13
CA GLU A 279 -31.83 17.01 37.54
C GLU A 279 -33.14 17.77 37.80
N GLU A 280 -33.55 18.67 36.91
CA GLU A 280 -34.84 19.38 36.98
C GLU A 280 -36.04 18.42 36.92
N LEU A 281 -36.01 17.44 36.01
CA LEU A 281 -37.06 16.43 35.88
C LEU A 281 -37.12 15.52 37.12
N LEU A 282 -35.97 15.13 37.67
CA LEU A 282 -35.88 14.34 38.89
C LEU A 282 -36.42 15.12 40.08
N PHE A 283 -36.10 16.42 40.18
CA PHE A 283 -36.68 17.32 41.17
C PHE A 283 -38.21 17.39 41.03
N LYS A 284 -38.74 17.61 39.82
CA LYS A 284 -40.20 17.62 39.55
C LYS A 284 -40.87 16.30 39.92
N LEU A 285 -40.25 15.15 39.66
CA LEU A 285 -40.78 13.83 40.03
C LEU A 285 -40.83 13.63 41.54
N LEU A 286 -39.74 13.94 42.26
CA LEU A 286 -39.68 13.81 43.72
C LEU A 286 -40.65 14.76 44.45
N HIS A 287 -40.94 15.91 43.85
CA HIS A 287 -41.81 16.94 44.45
C HIS A 287 -43.22 16.98 43.83
N ARG A 288 -43.58 16.02 42.96
CA ARG A 288 -44.90 15.90 42.32
C ARG A 288 -46.03 15.69 43.33
N ASP A 289 -45.73 15.05 44.45
CA ASP A 289 -46.69 14.82 45.53
C ASP A 289 -46.72 15.97 46.56
N SER A 290 -45.78 16.92 46.49
CA SER A 290 -45.71 18.08 47.39
C SER A 290 -46.42 19.33 46.85
N CYS A 291 -46.74 19.37 45.55
CA CYS A 291 -47.40 20.52 44.90
C CYS A 291 -48.69 20.16 44.12
N SER A 292 -49.27 18.97 44.31
CA SER A 292 -50.60 18.64 43.77
C SER A 292 -51.77 19.20 44.58
N SER A 293 -51.50 20.10 45.53
CA SER A 293 -52.51 20.91 46.20
C SER A 293 -52.23 22.38 45.94
N THR A 294 -52.73 22.89 44.82
CA THR A 294 -53.42 24.18 44.65
C THR A 294 -53.19 24.78 43.26
N SER A 295 -54.31 25.10 42.61
CA SER A 295 -54.47 26.26 41.71
C SER A 295 -53.74 26.18 40.36
N SER A 296 -54.30 26.56 39.22
CA SER A 296 -55.63 26.99 38.77
C SER A 296 -55.45 27.11 37.26
N PHE A 297 -56.51 26.84 36.51
CA PHE A 297 -56.60 27.16 35.09
C PHE A 297 -56.09 28.58 34.79
N HIS A 298 -55.16 28.69 33.84
CA HIS A 298 -54.99 29.88 33.01
C HIS A 298 -54.27 29.51 31.70
N LEU A 299 -55.07 29.31 30.65
CA LEU A 299 -54.67 29.63 29.28
C LEU A 299 -54.76 31.15 29.13
N PRO A 300 -53.81 31.83 28.44
CA PRO A 300 -54.09 32.33 27.07
C PRO A 300 -52.81 32.59 26.22
N PRO A 301 -52.89 33.20 25.02
CA PRO A 301 -53.85 33.05 23.92
C PRO A 301 -53.17 32.63 22.59
N ILE A 302 -54.00 32.15 21.67
CA ILE A 302 -53.68 32.01 20.24
C ILE A 302 -53.54 33.41 19.63
N LEU A 303 -52.42 33.67 18.96
CA LEU A 303 -52.34 34.67 17.88
C LEU A 303 -51.72 34.01 16.64
N SER A 304 -52.51 34.02 15.57
CA SER A 304 -52.10 33.73 14.20
C SER A 304 -51.47 34.96 13.57
N GLU A 305 -50.37 34.79 12.83
CA GLU A 305 -50.02 35.53 11.61
C GLU A 305 -48.85 34.78 10.95
N VAL A 306 -49.09 34.05 9.85
CA VAL A 306 -48.92 34.47 8.44
C VAL A 306 -47.44 34.75 8.08
N SER A 307 -46.93 33.93 7.16
CA SER A 307 -45.61 33.93 6.47
C SER A 307 -45.38 35.20 5.60
N PRO A 308 -44.41 35.29 4.64
CA PRO A 308 -43.13 34.60 4.37
C PRO A 308 -41.96 35.58 4.05
N SER A 309 -40.73 35.08 3.94
CA SER A 309 -39.71 35.34 2.87
C SER A 309 -38.37 34.71 3.24
#